data_AF-A0A7L2C746-F1
#
_entry.id   AF-A0A7L2C746-F1
#
_cell.length_a   1.000
_cell.length_b   1.000
_cell.length_c   1.000
_cell.angle_alpha   90.00
_cell.angle_beta   90.00
_cell.angle_gamma   90.00
#
_symmetry.space_group_name_H-M   'P 1'
#
loop_
_entity.id
_entity.type
_entity.pdbx_description
1 polymer ?
#
loop_
_entity_poly.entity_id
_entity_poly.type
_entity_poly.pdbx_seq_one_letter_code
_entity_poly.pdbx_strand_id
1 'polypeptide(L)'
;NMIVYVEKKVLEDPAIANDENFGPVKKKFCTFREDYDDISNQIDFIICLGGDGTLLYASSLFQGSVPPVMAFHLGSLGFLTPFNFENFQSQVTQVIEGNAALVLRSRLKVKVVKEHREKSPVQNGIEENGVVPASLEKEVGKQIMQYQVLNEVVVDRGPSSYLSNVDVFLDGHLITTVQGDGVIVSTPTGSTAYAAAAGASMIHPNVPAIMITPICPHSLSFRPIVVPAGVELKV
;
A
#
# COMPACT_ATOMS: atom_id res chain seq x y z
N ASN A 1 -19.62 -5.43 -26.08
CA ASN A 1 -18.29 -5.30 -26.71
C ASN A 1 -17.30 -5.11 -25.58
N MET A 2 -16.32 -5.98 -25.40
CA MET A 2 -15.35 -5.88 -24.29
C MET A 2 -14.26 -4.86 -24.67
N ILE A 3 -13.98 -3.91 -23.78
CA ILE A 3 -12.90 -2.93 -23.94
C ILE A 3 -11.74 -3.39 -23.05
N VAL A 4 -10.54 -3.45 -23.60
CA VAL A 4 -9.35 -3.90 -22.88
C VAL A 4 -8.40 -2.73 -22.72
N TYR A 5 -8.07 -2.41 -21.47
CA TYR A 5 -7.06 -1.41 -21.13
C TYR A 5 -5.74 -2.08 -20.83
N VAL A 6 -4.65 -1.53 -21.36
CA VAL A 6 -3.28 -1.92 -21.02
C VAL A 6 -2.45 -0.67 -20.75
N GLU A 7 -1.38 -0.80 -19.97
CA GLU A 7 -0.44 0.31 -19.87
C GLU A 7 0.18 0.63 -21.22
N LYS A 8 0.39 1.91 -21.51
CA LYS A 8 0.99 2.35 -22.78
C LYS A 8 2.32 1.63 -23.08
N LYS A 9 3.16 1.43 -22.06
CA LYS A 9 4.47 0.75 -22.18
C LYS A 9 4.37 -0.70 -22.69
N VAL A 10 3.23 -1.37 -22.50
CA VAL A 10 3.01 -2.74 -22.98
C VAL A 10 3.00 -2.80 -24.51
N LEU A 11 2.48 -1.76 -25.18
CA LEU A 11 2.50 -1.71 -26.65
C LEU A 11 3.89 -1.42 -27.22
N GLU A 12 4.79 -0.90 -26.39
CA GLU A 12 6.17 -0.58 -26.75
C GLU A 12 7.12 -1.76 -26.50
N ASP A 13 6.65 -2.82 -25.82
CA ASP A 13 7.43 -4.04 -25.57
C ASP A 13 7.83 -4.71 -26.91
N PRO A 14 9.12 -5.01 -27.15
CA PRO A 14 9.56 -5.60 -28.42
C PRO A 14 8.89 -6.93 -28.78
N ALA A 15 8.55 -7.76 -27.79
CA ALA A 15 7.87 -9.04 -28.02
C ALA A 15 6.44 -8.83 -28.51
N ILE A 16 5.78 -7.77 -28.05
CA ILE A 16 4.47 -7.37 -28.56
C ILE A 16 4.63 -6.61 -29.86
N ALA A 17 5.40 -5.52 -29.89
CA ALA A 17 5.56 -4.61 -31.02
C ALA A 17 5.92 -5.34 -32.32
N ASN A 18 6.85 -6.30 -32.27
CA ASN A 18 7.35 -7.03 -33.43
C ASN A 18 6.49 -8.24 -33.83
N ASP A 19 5.47 -8.61 -33.05
CA ASP A 19 4.54 -9.68 -33.41
C ASP A 19 3.47 -9.16 -34.39
N GLU A 20 3.58 -9.60 -35.65
CA GLU A 20 2.62 -9.29 -36.72
C GLU A 20 1.24 -9.90 -36.48
N ASN A 21 1.17 -11.08 -35.86
CA ASN A 21 -0.11 -11.75 -35.55
C ASN A 21 -0.91 -10.97 -34.51
N PHE A 22 -0.21 -10.24 -33.64
CA PHE A 22 -0.84 -9.44 -32.60
C PHE A 22 -1.29 -8.06 -33.10
N GLY A 23 -0.85 -7.61 -34.27
CA GLY A 23 -1.18 -6.31 -34.86
C GLY A 23 -2.67 -5.95 -34.87
N PRO A 24 -3.58 -6.83 -35.34
CA PRO A 24 -5.03 -6.59 -35.31
C PRO A 24 -5.62 -6.46 -33.90
N VAL A 25 -5.03 -7.13 -32.91
CA VAL A 25 -5.47 -7.11 -31.51
C VAL A 25 -5.02 -5.81 -30.83
N LYS A 26 -3.76 -5.38 -31.05
CA LYS A 26 -3.22 -4.11 -30.52
C LYS A 26 -4.12 -2.92 -30.81
N LYS A 27 -4.67 -2.85 -32.03
CA LYS A 27 -5.56 -1.76 -32.47
C LYS A 27 -6.88 -1.67 -31.69
N LYS A 28 -7.23 -2.71 -30.93
CA LYS A 28 -8.45 -2.76 -30.11
C LYS A 28 -8.19 -2.39 -28.64
N PHE A 29 -6.93 -2.26 -28.23
CA PHE A 29 -6.60 -1.88 -26.86
C PHE A 29 -6.74 -0.38 -26.65
N CYS A 30 -7.33 -0.02 -25.51
CA CYS A 30 -7.18 1.29 -24.92
C CYS A 30 -5.88 1.31 -24.10
N THR A 31 -5.24 2.48 -24.02
CA THR A 31 -4.04 2.64 -23.20
C THR A 31 -4.24 3.66 -22.11
N PHE A 32 -3.50 3.49 -21.01
CA PHE A 32 -3.40 4.47 -19.94
C PHE A 32 -1.93 4.67 -19.55
N ARG A 33 -1.63 5.81 -18.95
CA ARG A 33 -0.35 6.16 -18.34
C ARG A 33 -0.54 6.28 -16.84
N GLU A 34 0.31 5.58 -16.10
CA GLU A 34 0.42 5.69 -14.65
C GLU A 34 0.58 7.15 -14.23
N ASP A 35 -0.04 7.54 -13.11
CA ASP A 35 -0.07 8.88 -12.51
C ASP A 35 -0.72 10.01 -13.34
N TYR A 36 -1.00 9.80 -14.62
CA TYR A 36 -1.59 10.82 -15.50
C TYR A 36 -3.06 10.56 -15.83
N ASP A 37 -3.42 9.31 -16.09
CA ASP A 37 -4.75 8.93 -16.55
C ASP A 37 -5.50 8.21 -15.41
N ASP A 38 -6.70 8.70 -15.04
CA ASP A 38 -7.55 8.06 -14.03
C ASP A 38 -8.51 7.05 -14.70
N ILE A 39 -8.23 5.76 -14.48
CA ILE A 39 -9.04 4.64 -14.97
C ILE A 39 -9.99 4.07 -13.91
N SER A 40 -10.02 4.63 -12.70
CA SER A 40 -10.68 4.02 -11.54
C SER A 40 -12.16 3.71 -11.76
N ASN A 41 -12.84 4.52 -12.56
CA ASN A 41 -14.27 4.37 -12.88
C ASN A 41 -14.54 3.76 -14.27
N GLN A 42 -13.51 3.26 -14.96
CA GLN A 42 -13.61 2.71 -16.31
C GLN A 42 -13.41 1.18 -16.34
N ILE A 43 -12.96 0.59 -15.24
CA ILE A 43 -12.54 -0.81 -15.18
C ILE A 43 -13.52 -1.62 -14.33
N ASP A 44 -14.10 -2.65 -14.94
CA ASP A 44 -15.04 -3.57 -14.28
C ASP A 44 -14.35 -4.83 -13.75
N PHE A 45 -13.18 -5.17 -14.28
CA PHE A 45 -12.44 -6.40 -13.98
C PHE A 45 -10.96 -6.24 -14.30
N ILE A 46 -10.10 -6.84 -13.46
CA ILE A 46 -8.64 -6.75 -13.60
C ILE A 46 -8.06 -8.15 -13.76
N ILE A 47 -7.22 -8.34 -14.78
CA ILE A 47 -6.38 -9.52 -14.94
C ILE A 47 -4.92 -9.13 -14.72
N CYS A 48 -4.26 -9.75 -13.74
CA CYS A 48 -2.83 -9.61 -13.50
C CYS A 48 -2.08 -10.81 -14.08
N LEU A 49 -1.00 -10.56 -14.82
CA LEU A 49 -0.14 -11.59 -15.40
C LEU A 49 1.28 -11.39 -14.85
N GLY A 50 1.73 -12.25 -13.94
CA GLY A 50 3.07 -12.16 -13.36
C GLY A 50 3.14 -12.60 -11.90
N GLY A 51 3.98 -11.94 -11.10
CA GLY A 51 4.11 -12.23 -9.66
C GLY A 51 3.21 -11.36 -8.79
N ASP A 52 3.37 -11.50 -7.48
CA ASP A 52 2.60 -10.74 -6.47
C ASP A 52 2.67 -9.21 -6.65
N GLY A 53 3.81 -8.69 -7.17
CA GLY A 53 3.98 -7.27 -7.46
C GLY A 53 3.00 -6.71 -8.48
N THR A 54 2.47 -7.53 -9.40
CA THR A 54 1.44 -7.09 -10.37
C THR A 54 0.11 -6.78 -9.69
N LEU A 55 -0.22 -7.49 -8.61
CA LEU A 55 -1.42 -7.23 -7.82
C LEU A 55 -1.23 -5.98 -6.93
N LEU A 56 -0.02 -5.76 -6.40
CA LEU A 56 0.29 -4.52 -5.68
C LEU A 56 0.18 -3.29 -6.59
N TYR A 57 0.67 -3.43 -7.82
CA TYR A 57 0.52 -2.42 -8.86
C TYR A 57 -0.96 -2.18 -9.19
N ALA A 58 -1.74 -3.23 -9.41
CA ALA A 58 -3.19 -3.08 -9.59
C ALA A 58 -3.82 -2.36 -8.39
N SER A 59 -3.47 -2.71 -7.14
CA SER A 59 -4.01 -2.02 -5.96
C SER A 59 -3.63 -0.53 -5.89
N SER A 60 -2.47 -0.10 -6.42
CA SER A 60 -2.07 1.31 -6.39
C SER A 60 -2.91 2.17 -7.34
N LEU A 61 -3.32 1.62 -8.48
CA LEU A 61 -4.17 2.30 -9.46
C LEU A 61 -5.58 2.61 -8.91
N PHE A 62 -6.07 1.88 -7.91
CA PHE A 62 -7.43 2.01 -7.38
C PHE A 62 -7.45 2.40 -5.89
N GLN A 63 -7.34 3.71 -5.61
CA GLN A 63 -7.38 4.24 -4.23
C GLN A 63 -8.78 4.25 -3.57
N GLY A 64 -9.82 3.88 -4.33
CA GLY A 64 -11.21 3.75 -3.88
C GLY A 64 -11.71 2.30 -3.94
N SER A 65 -12.83 2.07 -4.61
CA SER A 65 -13.29 0.71 -4.92
C SER A 65 -12.30 0.01 -5.84
N VAL A 66 -12.04 -1.28 -5.59
CA VAL A 66 -11.17 -2.10 -6.43
C VAL A 66 -12.06 -3.10 -7.18
N PRO A 67 -12.03 -3.13 -8.52
CA PRO A 67 -12.69 -4.16 -9.30
C PRO A 67 -12.18 -5.57 -8.92
N PRO A 68 -12.94 -6.64 -9.16
CA PRO A 68 -12.45 -8.00 -8.92
C PRO A 68 -11.14 -8.24 -9.68
N VAL A 69 -10.15 -8.80 -8.98
CA VAL A 69 -8.81 -9.06 -9.52
C VAL A 69 -8.61 -10.56 -9.67
N MET A 70 -8.29 -10.99 -10.89
CA MET A 70 -7.86 -12.35 -11.20
C MET A 70 -6.38 -12.34 -11.55
N ALA A 71 -5.55 -13.05 -10.78
CA ALA A 71 -4.11 -12.94 -10.90
C ALA A 71 -3.44 -14.28 -11.22
N PHE A 72 -2.74 -14.33 -12.35
CA PHE A 72 -2.04 -15.50 -12.86
C PHE A 72 -0.55 -15.44 -12.54
N HIS A 73 0.02 -16.54 -12.05
CA HIS A 73 1.47 -16.70 -12.01
C HIS A 73 1.98 -17.23 -13.35
N LEU A 74 3.10 -16.64 -13.81
CA LEU A 74 3.83 -17.06 -15.02
C LEU A 74 5.13 -17.84 -14.68
N GLY A 75 5.30 -18.21 -13.41
CA GLY A 75 6.49 -18.85 -12.87
C GLY A 75 6.17 -19.60 -11.58
N SER A 76 6.95 -19.36 -10.52
CA SER A 76 6.63 -19.92 -9.20
C SER A 76 5.31 -19.39 -8.65
N LEU A 77 4.59 -20.22 -7.90
CA LEU A 77 3.38 -19.84 -7.19
C LEU A 77 3.68 -18.74 -6.15
N GLY A 78 2.96 -17.61 -6.25
CA GLY A 78 2.97 -16.53 -5.26
C GLY A 78 1.82 -16.63 -4.27
N PHE A 79 1.78 -15.74 -3.27
CA PHE A 79 0.68 -15.72 -2.29
C PHE A 79 -0.57 -15.00 -2.82
N LEU A 80 -0.42 -14.15 -3.84
CA LEU A 80 -1.46 -13.32 -4.41
C LEU A 80 -1.89 -13.77 -5.82
N THR A 81 -1.13 -14.65 -6.46
CA THR A 81 -1.32 -15.11 -7.85
C THR A 81 -1.71 -16.59 -7.93
N PRO A 82 -2.91 -17.00 -7.46
CA PRO A 82 -3.27 -18.41 -7.30
C PRO A 82 -3.53 -19.13 -8.63
N PHE A 83 -3.78 -18.42 -9.72
CA PHE A 83 -4.16 -19.04 -11.00
C PHE A 83 -2.92 -19.43 -11.82
N ASN A 84 -2.84 -20.68 -12.27
CA ASN A 84 -1.84 -21.11 -13.25
C ASN A 84 -2.32 -20.70 -14.66
N PHE A 85 -1.44 -20.06 -15.42
CA PHE A 85 -1.73 -19.58 -16.77
C PHE A 85 -1.99 -20.67 -17.81
N GLU A 86 -1.52 -21.91 -17.61
CA GLU A 86 -1.67 -23.01 -18.59
C GLU A 86 -3.14 -23.24 -19.04
N ASN A 87 -4.11 -23.02 -18.15
CA ASN A 87 -5.54 -23.22 -18.42
C ASN A 87 -6.35 -21.91 -18.36
N PHE A 88 -5.73 -20.78 -18.74
CA PHE A 88 -6.34 -19.45 -18.55
C PHE A 88 -7.71 -19.30 -19.22
N GLN A 89 -7.93 -19.86 -20.42
CA GLN A 89 -9.20 -19.67 -21.14
C GLN A 89 -10.39 -20.20 -20.34
N SER A 90 -10.28 -21.41 -19.81
CA SER A 90 -11.33 -22.01 -19.00
C SER A 90 -11.54 -21.27 -17.68
N GLN A 91 -10.46 -20.84 -17.02
CA GLN A 91 -10.55 -20.12 -15.75
C GLN A 91 -11.15 -18.73 -15.91
N VAL A 92 -10.75 -17.98 -16.94
CA VAL A 92 -11.33 -16.67 -17.27
C VAL A 92 -12.81 -16.81 -17.57
N THR A 93 -13.21 -17.84 -18.33
CA THR A 93 -14.62 -18.11 -18.64
C THR A 93 -15.43 -18.38 -17.38
N GLN A 94 -14.94 -19.26 -16.49
CA GLN A 94 -15.60 -19.57 -15.21
C GLN A 94 -15.78 -18.33 -14.33
N VAL A 95 -14.78 -17.47 -14.24
CA VAL A 95 -14.85 -16.23 -13.46
C VAL A 95 -15.87 -15.26 -14.04
N ILE A 96 -15.87 -15.06 -15.37
CA ILE A 96 -16.82 -14.17 -16.05
C ILE A 96 -18.27 -14.68 -15.93
N GLU A 97 -18.48 -15.99 -15.98
CA GLU A 97 -19.79 -16.63 -15.78
C GLU A 97 -20.27 -16.60 -14.31
N GLY A 98 -19.47 -16.06 -13.38
CA GLY A 98 -19.82 -15.92 -11.97
C GLY A 98 -19.52 -17.14 -11.10
N ASN A 99 -18.82 -18.15 -11.64
CA ASN A 99 -18.49 -19.40 -10.96
C ASN A 99 -17.13 -19.32 -10.25
N ALA A 100 -16.92 -18.28 -9.43
CA ALA A 100 -15.65 -18.07 -8.73
C ALA A 100 -15.85 -17.65 -7.26
N ALA A 101 -15.06 -18.26 -6.38
CA ALA A 101 -14.96 -17.83 -4.99
C ALA A 101 -14.12 -16.55 -4.89
N LEU A 102 -14.57 -15.60 -4.07
CA LEU A 102 -13.86 -14.34 -3.82
C LEU A 102 -13.23 -14.34 -2.43
N VAL A 103 -12.01 -13.82 -2.35
CA VAL A 103 -11.34 -13.52 -1.08
C VAL A 103 -11.18 -12.02 -0.97
N LEU A 104 -11.86 -11.42 0.00
CA LEU A 104 -11.72 -10.00 0.29
C LEU A 104 -10.45 -9.78 1.12
N ARG A 105 -9.50 -9.04 0.57
CA ARG A 105 -8.25 -8.68 1.25
C ARG A 105 -8.36 -7.26 1.79
N SER A 106 -8.14 -7.10 3.09
CA SER A 106 -8.12 -5.79 3.72
C SER A 106 -6.97 -4.94 3.21
N ARG A 107 -7.15 -3.62 3.15
CA ARG A 107 -6.09 -2.63 2.94
C ARG A 107 -6.00 -1.69 4.13
N LEU A 108 -4.80 -1.20 4.42
CA LEU A 108 -4.60 -0.12 5.37
C LEU A 108 -4.96 1.20 4.70
N LYS A 109 -5.79 1.99 5.38
CA LYS A 109 -5.99 3.40 5.05
C LYS A 109 -5.00 4.21 5.85
N VAL A 110 -4.04 4.83 5.16
CA VAL A 110 -2.95 5.58 5.81
C VAL A 110 -3.07 7.06 5.50
N LYS A 111 -2.97 7.89 6.55
CA LYS A 111 -2.93 9.34 6.43
C LYS A 111 -1.58 9.84 6.92
N VAL A 112 -0.84 10.49 6.04
CA VAL A 112 0.41 11.16 6.39
C VAL A 112 0.11 12.62 6.62
N VAL A 113 0.34 13.09 7.85
CA VAL A 113 0.12 14.47 8.26
C VAL A 113 1.48 15.11 8.51
N LYS A 114 1.85 16.09 7.68
CA LYS A 114 3.07 16.87 7.87
C LYS A 114 2.71 18.24 8.44
N GLU A 115 3.11 18.47 9.68
CA GLU A 115 3.01 19.79 10.33
C GLU A 115 4.33 20.54 10.13
N HIS A 116 4.27 21.71 9.51
CA HIS A 116 5.43 22.58 9.37
C HIS A 116 5.63 23.35 10.68
N ARG A 117 6.47 22.85 11.58
CA ARG A 117 6.90 23.65 12.74
C ARG A 117 7.95 24.66 12.30
N GLU A 118 7.52 25.88 11.96
CA GLU A 118 8.45 27.00 11.99
C GLU A 118 8.85 27.22 13.46
N LYS A 119 10.15 27.08 13.75
CA LYS A 119 10.69 27.57 15.03
C LYS A 119 10.64 29.09 14.97
N SER A 120 9.65 29.71 15.61
CA SER A 120 9.69 31.14 15.89
C SER A 120 11.02 31.44 16.61
N PRO A 121 11.82 32.40 16.15
CA PRO A 121 12.98 32.83 16.92
C PRO A 121 12.47 33.36 18.25
N VAL A 122 12.99 32.80 19.34
CA VAL A 122 12.75 33.31 20.69
C VAL A 122 13.25 34.76 20.72
N GLN A 123 12.34 35.72 20.64
CA GLN A 123 12.65 37.10 20.98
C GLN A 123 12.91 37.14 22.49
N ASN A 124 14.19 37.13 22.86
CA ASN A 124 14.62 37.57 24.18
C ASN A 124 14.36 39.09 24.28
N GLY A 125 13.11 39.45 24.58
CA GLY A 125 12.71 40.79 24.96
C GLY A 125 12.07 40.71 26.35
N ILE A 126 12.73 41.31 27.33
CA ILE A 126 12.13 41.57 28.65
C ILE A 126 11.06 42.63 28.41
N GLU A 127 9.78 42.31 28.60
CA GLU A 127 8.70 43.29 28.62
C GLU A 127 7.93 43.20 29.94
N GLU A 128 8.09 44.25 30.76
CA GLU A 128 7.21 44.59 31.87
C GLU A 128 5.85 45.07 31.33
N ASN A 129 4.78 44.56 31.95
CA ASN A 129 3.41 45.11 31.95
C ASN A 129 2.73 45.39 30.59
N GLY A 130 1.90 44.45 30.15
CA GLY A 130 0.84 44.75 29.18
C GLY A 130 0.12 43.51 28.66
N VAL A 131 -1.18 43.44 28.94
CA VAL A 131 -2.20 42.53 28.39
C VAL A 131 -1.78 41.79 27.11
N VAL A 132 -1.60 40.47 27.21
CA VAL A 132 -1.37 39.59 26.04
C VAL A 132 -2.71 39.44 25.29
N PRO A 133 -2.85 39.91 24.03
CA PRO A 133 -3.99 39.52 23.22
C PRO A 133 -3.81 38.04 22.88
N ALA A 134 -4.87 37.25 23.07
CA ALA A 134 -4.93 35.85 22.66
C ALA A 134 -4.33 35.71 21.26
N SER A 135 -3.14 35.10 21.19
CA SER A 135 -2.41 34.90 19.96
C SER A 135 -3.30 34.08 19.05
N LEU A 136 -3.74 34.70 17.96
CA LEU A 136 -4.28 34.03 16.79
C LEU A 136 -3.26 32.99 16.34
N GLU A 137 -3.45 31.74 16.76
CA GLU A 137 -2.81 30.58 16.16
C GLU A 137 -3.27 30.53 14.71
N LYS A 138 -2.50 31.15 13.81
CA LYS A 138 -2.63 30.88 12.39
C LYS A 138 -2.21 29.42 12.20
N GLU A 139 -3.16 28.54 11.92
CA GLU A 139 -2.92 27.19 11.40
C GLU A 139 -2.18 27.29 10.05
N VAL A 140 -0.85 27.38 10.10
CA VAL A 140 -0.01 27.42 8.90
C VAL A 140 0.22 25.99 8.41
N GLY A 141 -0.41 25.63 7.29
CA GLY A 141 0.11 24.67 6.31
C GLY A 141 0.16 23.19 6.70
N LYS A 142 -0.95 22.61 7.19
CA LYS A 142 -1.07 21.16 7.39
C LYS A 142 -1.23 20.44 6.04
N GLN A 143 -0.17 19.76 5.57
CA GLN A 143 -0.28 18.91 4.38
C GLN A 143 -0.75 17.51 4.81
N ILE A 144 -1.86 17.05 4.23
CA ILE A 144 -2.44 15.73 4.48
C ILE A 144 -2.43 14.95 3.17
N MET A 145 -1.80 13.78 3.19
CA MET A 145 -1.82 12.81 2.08
C MET A 145 -2.51 11.53 2.56
N GLN A 146 -3.23 10.85 1.66
CA GLN A 146 -3.94 9.62 1.99
C GLN A 146 -3.60 8.52 0.98
N TYR A 147 -3.37 7.31 1.50
CA TYR A 147 -2.99 6.14 0.71
C TYR A 147 -3.82 4.92 1.12
N GLN A 148 -4.12 4.04 0.16
CA GLN A 148 -4.60 2.68 0.37
C GLN A 148 -3.45 1.71 0.12
N VAL A 149 -3.16 0.88 1.12
CA VAL A 149 -1.98 0.01 1.11
C VAL A 149 -2.39 -1.44 1.32
N LEU A 150 -2.08 -2.32 0.36
CA LEU A 150 -2.46 -3.73 0.45
C LEU A 150 -1.56 -4.52 1.39
N ASN A 151 -0.25 -4.33 1.30
CA ASN A 151 0.71 -5.11 2.06
C ASN A 151 1.09 -4.40 3.36
N GLU A 152 1.97 -3.40 3.28
CA GLU A 152 2.49 -2.72 4.45
C GLU A 152 2.87 -1.26 4.22
N VAL A 153 2.86 -0.50 5.32
CA VAL A 153 3.55 0.77 5.44
C VAL A 153 4.78 0.59 6.30
N VAL A 154 5.89 1.13 5.81
CA VAL A 154 7.18 1.10 6.48
C VAL A 154 7.53 2.51 6.92
N VAL A 155 7.91 2.65 8.19
CA VAL A 155 8.52 3.86 8.74
C VAL A 155 9.91 3.48 9.21
N ASP A 156 10.94 3.92 8.50
CA ASP A 156 12.34 3.59 8.78
C ASP A 156 13.21 4.83 8.98
N ARG A 157 14.44 4.61 9.45
CA ARG A 157 15.44 5.65 9.73
C ARG A 157 16.01 6.33 8.48
N GLY A 158 15.64 5.89 7.28
CA GLY A 158 16.19 6.33 6.01
C GLY A 158 17.71 6.17 5.96
N PRO A 159 18.45 7.17 5.45
CA PRO A 159 19.91 7.11 5.35
C PRO A 159 20.63 7.38 6.68
N SER A 160 19.89 7.68 7.77
CA SER A 160 20.50 7.99 9.08
C SER A 160 21.32 6.82 9.59
N SER A 161 22.56 7.07 10.04
CA SER A 161 23.38 6.06 10.73
C SER A 161 22.93 5.80 12.18
N TYR A 162 22.08 6.66 12.74
CA TYR A 162 21.52 6.51 14.08
C TYR A 162 20.23 5.69 14.05
N LEU A 163 19.95 4.99 15.16
CA LEU A 163 18.68 4.32 15.39
C LEU A 163 17.52 5.33 15.29
N SER A 164 16.44 4.92 14.64
CA SER A 164 15.18 5.66 14.71
C SER A 164 14.59 5.52 16.12
N ASN A 165 13.88 6.56 16.58
CA ASN A 165 13.01 6.49 17.75
C ASN A 165 11.59 6.79 17.25
N VAL A 166 10.78 5.75 17.12
CA VAL A 166 9.45 5.83 16.52
C VAL A 166 8.41 5.48 17.58
N ASP A 167 7.61 6.46 18.01
CA ASP A 167 6.55 6.23 18.99
C ASP A 167 5.34 5.59 18.33
N VAL A 168 4.89 4.46 18.85
CA VAL A 168 3.71 3.75 18.34
C VAL A 168 2.57 3.89 19.35
N PHE A 169 1.49 4.51 18.89
CA PHE A 169 0.26 4.68 19.65
C PHE A 169 -0.84 3.78 19.07
N LEU A 170 -1.65 3.20 19.96
CA LEU A 170 -2.85 2.45 19.63
C LEU A 170 -4.04 3.11 20.34
N ASP A 171 -5.04 3.54 19.55
CA ASP A 171 -6.22 4.26 20.04
C ASP A 171 -5.85 5.42 21.00
N GLY A 172 -4.81 6.18 20.63
CA GLY A 172 -4.30 7.33 21.40
C GLY A 172 -3.37 7.00 22.58
N HIS A 173 -3.19 5.72 22.93
CA HIS A 173 -2.31 5.30 24.03
C HIS A 173 -0.93 4.93 23.52
N LEU A 174 0.13 5.49 24.12
CA LEU A 174 1.51 5.09 23.78
C LEU A 174 1.74 3.64 24.20
N ILE A 175 2.06 2.78 23.24
CA ILE A 175 2.35 1.37 23.50
C ILE A 175 3.84 1.17 23.70
N THR A 176 4.66 1.70 22.80
CA THR A 176 6.12 1.58 22.85
C THR A 176 6.79 2.60 21.95
N THR A 177 8.07 2.87 22.21
CA THR A 177 8.97 3.55 21.26
C THR A 177 9.84 2.50 20.59
N VAL A 178 9.75 2.38 19.27
CA VAL A 178 10.61 1.50 18.48
C VAL A 178 11.98 2.16 18.35
N GLN A 179 12.99 1.52 18.92
CA GLN A 179 14.39 1.89 18.74
C GLN A 179 15.05 0.88 17.83
N GLY A 180 15.37 1.24 16.59
CA GLY A 180 15.82 0.27 15.59
C GLY A 180 15.98 0.88 14.20
N ASP A 181 15.96 0.02 13.18
CA ASP A 181 15.92 0.46 11.79
C ASP A 181 14.56 1.06 11.42
N GLY A 182 13.47 0.60 12.04
CA GLY A 182 12.13 1.11 11.79
C GLY A 182 11.01 0.21 12.30
N VAL A 183 9.81 0.43 11.79
CA VAL A 183 8.60 -0.35 12.07
C VAL A 183 7.79 -0.57 10.79
N ILE A 184 7.23 -1.77 10.65
CA ILE A 184 6.32 -2.17 9.58
C ILE A 184 4.92 -2.30 10.17
N VAL A 185 3.94 -1.61 9.59
CA VAL A 185 2.52 -1.83 9.84
C VAL A 185 1.94 -2.54 8.64
N SER A 186 1.47 -3.78 8.79
CA SER A 186 1.04 -4.63 7.68
C SER A 186 -0.35 -5.21 7.86
N THR A 187 -0.99 -5.53 6.73
CA THR A 187 -2.22 -6.32 6.70
C THR A 187 -1.88 -7.81 6.82
N PRO A 188 -2.88 -8.70 7.01
CA PRO A 188 -2.68 -10.14 6.91
C PRO A 188 -2.13 -10.56 5.54
N THR A 189 -2.47 -9.83 4.48
CA THR A 189 -1.92 -10.07 3.14
C THR A 189 -0.43 -9.71 3.07
N GLY A 190 -0.02 -8.60 3.70
CA GLY A 190 1.38 -8.20 3.82
C GLY A 190 2.22 -9.08 4.75
N SER A 191 1.60 -9.96 5.54
CA SER A 191 2.28 -10.85 6.48
C SER A 191 3.30 -11.79 5.80
N THR A 192 3.15 -12.05 4.50
CA THR A 192 4.03 -12.89 3.68
C THR A 192 5.04 -12.08 2.86
N ALA A 193 5.01 -10.74 2.96
CA ALA A 193 5.87 -9.82 2.23
C ALA A 193 7.03 -9.34 3.12
N TYR A 194 7.27 -8.04 3.21
CA TYR A 194 8.42 -7.53 3.96
C TYR A 194 8.34 -7.83 5.46
N ALA A 195 7.12 -7.85 6.02
CA ALA A 195 6.88 -8.24 7.40
C ALA A 195 7.42 -9.65 7.72
N ALA A 196 7.31 -10.62 6.80
CA ALA A 196 7.85 -11.96 6.98
C ALA A 196 9.37 -11.93 7.16
N ALA A 197 10.07 -11.16 6.33
CA ALA A 197 11.52 -10.99 6.40
C ALA A 197 11.97 -10.32 7.72
N ALA A 198 11.14 -9.44 8.26
CA ALA A 198 11.35 -8.81 9.57
C ALA A 198 10.93 -9.69 10.77
N GLY A 199 10.54 -10.95 10.54
CA GLY A 199 10.24 -11.94 11.58
C GLY A 199 8.77 -12.02 12.01
N ALA A 200 7.85 -11.42 11.25
CA ALA A 200 6.42 -11.58 11.49
C ALA A 200 5.92 -13.00 11.19
N SER A 201 4.80 -13.38 11.81
CA SER A 201 4.12 -14.64 11.48
C SER A 201 3.26 -14.49 10.23
N MET A 202 3.13 -15.56 9.43
CA MET A 202 2.17 -15.59 8.33
C MET A 202 0.75 -15.65 8.87
N ILE A 203 -0.12 -14.75 8.40
CA ILE A 203 -1.51 -14.65 8.80
C ILE A 203 -2.41 -14.87 7.58
N HIS A 204 -3.42 -15.73 7.75
CA HIS A 204 -4.40 -15.98 6.69
C HIS A 204 -5.18 -14.68 6.36
N PRO A 205 -5.47 -14.37 5.08
CA PRO A 205 -6.10 -13.11 4.67
C PRO A 205 -7.47 -12.81 5.30
N ASN A 206 -8.20 -13.85 5.70
CA ASN A 206 -9.51 -13.69 6.35
C ASN A 206 -9.44 -13.33 7.84
N VAL A 207 -8.24 -13.27 8.45
CA VAL A 207 -8.10 -12.88 9.86
C VAL A 207 -8.19 -11.35 9.96
N PRO A 208 -9.18 -10.78 10.67
CA PRO A 208 -9.35 -9.33 10.74
C PRO A 208 -8.34 -8.70 11.74
N ALA A 209 -7.11 -8.49 11.28
CA ALA A 209 -6.04 -7.95 12.11
C ALA A 209 -5.15 -6.93 11.39
N ILE A 210 -4.42 -6.15 12.16
CA ILE A 210 -3.29 -5.33 11.72
C ILE A 210 -2.06 -5.85 12.46
N MET A 211 -0.92 -5.88 11.79
CA MET A 211 0.34 -6.36 12.35
C MET A 211 1.33 -5.21 12.49
N ILE A 212 2.07 -5.19 13.59
CA ILE A 212 3.14 -4.23 13.87
C ILE A 212 4.42 -5.03 14.05
N THR A 213 5.39 -4.85 13.15
CA THR A 213 6.62 -5.63 13.12
C THR A 213 7.82 -4.69 13.19
N PRO A 214 8.62 -4.71 14.27
CA PRO A 214 9.82 -3.89 14.33
C PRO A 214 10.89 -4.40 13.35
N ILE A 215 11.67 -3.49 12.78
CA ILE A 215 12.81 -3.80 11.92
C ILE A 215 14.08 -3.65 12.75
N CYS A 216 14.81 -4.75 12.93
CA CYS A 216 16.07 -4.81 13.68
C CYS A 216 16.01 -4.01 15.01
N PRO A 217 15.05 -4.30 15.92
CA PRO A 217 14.93 -3.54 17.16
C PRO A 217 16.15 -3.74 18.05
N HIS A 218 16.61 -2.66 18.69
CA HIS A 218 17.67 -2.70 19.69
C HIS A 218 17.23 -3.48 20.94
N SER A 219 15.93 -3.46 21.26
CA SER A 219 15.37 -4.28 22.33
C SER A 219 15.09 -5.71 21.87
N LEU A 220 15.74 -6.70 22.50
CA LEU A 220 15.53 -8.13 22.24
C LEU A 220 14.13 -8.64 22.65
N SER A 221 13.41 -7.89 23.48
CA SER A 221 12.07 -8.26 23.92
C SER A 221 10.97 -7.79 22.97
N PHE A 222 11.27 -6.89 22.03
CA PHE A 222 10.25 -6.36 21.14
C PHE A 222 9.98 -7.33 19.99
N ARG A 223 8.85 -8.02 20.09
CA ARG A 223 8.37 -8.99 19.10
C ARG A 223 7.26 -8.39 18.24
N PRO A 224 6.99 -8.95 17.05
CA PRO A 224 5.83 -8.59 16.26
C PRO A 224 4.53 -8.69 17.08
N ILE A 225 3.65 -7.70 16.93
CA ILE A 225 2.36 -7.60 17.61
C ILE A 225 1.25 -7.72 16.57
N VAL A 226 0.20 -8.45 16.92
CA VAL A 226 -1.04 -8.53 16.12
C VAL A 226 -2.15 -7.87 16.92
N VAL A 227 -2.84 -6.92 16.30
CA VAL A 227 -3.93 -6.14 16.92
C VAL A 227 -5.20 -6.25 16.08
N PRO A 228 -6.41 -6.05 16.66
CA PRO A 228 -7.65 -6.11 15.92
C PRO A 228 -7.70 -5.08 14.77
N ALA A 229 -8.34 -5.41 13.65
CA ALA A 229 -8.42 -4.51 12.49
C ALA A 229 -9.21 -3.19 12.72
N GLY A 230 -9.95 -3.08 13.83
CA GLY A 230 -10.75 -1.91 14.16
C GLY A 230 -10.01 -0.80 14.91
N VAL A 231 -8.74 -1.00 15.25
CA VAL A 231 -7.95 -0.01 16.01
C VAL A 231 -7.36 1.07 15.11
N GLU A 232 -7.13 2.25 15.66
CA GLU A 232 -6.34 3.31 15.03
C GLU A 232 -4.89 3.24 15.51
N LEU A 233 -3.97 3.17 14.56
CA LEU A 233 -2.53 3.23 14.79
C LEU A 233 -2.01 4.62 14.40
N LYS A 234 -1.23 5.22 15.30
CA LYS A 234 -0.48 6.45 15.03
C LYS A 234 0.99 6.20 15.30
N VAL A 235 1.82 6.56 14.32
CA VAL A 235 3.27 6.39 14.27
C VAL A 235 3.90 7.76 14.01
#